data_AF-A0A967GV32-F1
#
_entry.id   AF-A0A967GV32-F1
#
_cell.length_a   1.000
_cell.length_b   1.000
_cell.length_c   1.000
_cell.angle_alpha   90.00
_cell.angle_beta   90.00
_cell.angle_gamma   90.00
#
_symmetry.space_group_name_H-M   'P 1'
#
loop_
_entity.id
_entity.type
_entity.pdbx_description
1 polymer ?
#
loop_
_entity_poly.entity_id
_entity_poly.type
_entity_poly.pdbx_seq_one_letter_code
_entity_poly.pdbx_strand_id
1 'polypeptide(L)'
;WAPVMVNLHHSMKVIWSYSLVAATLVAGVARSVVSAEKVEFEEDIRPILEANCVKCHGEEKQKGKLRLDAPAHLRKGGDSGE
;
A
#
# COMPACT_ATOMS: atom_id res chain seq x y z
N TRP A 1 -35.00 38.14 51.59
CA TRP A 1 -35.10 36.77 51.07
C TRP A 1 -34.70 36.83 49.59
N ALA A 2 -33.70 36.03 49.19
CA ALA A 2 -32.94 36.00 47.92
C ALA A 2 -32.01 37.22 47.66
N PRO A 3 -30.68 36.98 47.46
CA PRO A 3 -30.20 36.47 46.18
C PRO A 3 -28.96 35.54 46.29
N VAL A 4 -29.17 34.22 46.17
CA VAL A 4 -28.09 33.23 45.97
C VAL A 4 -28.52 32.32 44.82
N MET A 5 -28.62 32.88 43.60
CA MET A 5 -29.12 32.16 42.41
C MET A 5 -28.23 32.22 41.15
N VAL A 6 -26.94 32.57 41.17
CA VAL A 6 -26.24 32.82 39.87
C VAL A 6 -24.89 32.12 39.66
N ASN A 7 -24.41 31.26 40.55
CA ASN A 7 -23.03 30.73 40.44
C ASN A 7 -22.86 29.20 40.32
N LEU A 8 -23.80 28.50 39.68
CA LEU A 8 -23.64 27.06 39.37
C LEU A 8 -23.90 26.69 37.89
N HIS A 9 -24.33 27.63 37.06
CA HIS A 9 -24.72 27.36 35.66
C HIS A 9 -23.60 27.57 34.62
N HIS A 10 -22.38 27.90 35.06
CA HIS A 10 -21.25 28.16 34.17
C HIS A 10 -20.50 26.88 33.77
N SER A 11 -20.48 25.85 34.63
CA SER A 11 -19.71 24.62 34.42
C SER A 11 -20.31 23.66 33.38
N MET A 12 -21.62 23.72 33.15
CA MET A 12 -22.33 22.83 32.20
C MET A 12 -22.18 23.26 30.73
N LYS A 13 -22.00 24.55 30.45
CA LYS A 13 -21.83 25.07 29.07
C LYS A 13 -20.47 24.74 28.48
N VAL A 14 -19.44 24.66 29.33
CA VAL A 14 -18.07 24.33 28.94
C VAL A 14 -17.98 22.86 28.53
N ILE A 15 -18.61 21.96 29.28
CA ILE A 15 -18.61 20.51 28.98
C ILE A 15 -19.35 20.21 27.67
N TRP A 16 -20.43 20.93 27.36
CA TRP A 16 -21.15 20.77 26.08
C TRP A 16 -20.36 21.31 24.87
N SER A 17 -19.46 22.28 25.08
CA SER A 17 -18.59 22.81 24.02
C SER A 17 -17.41 21.91 23.66
N TYR A 18 -16.89 21.13 24.62
CA TYR A 18 -15.78 20.20 24.39
C TYR A 18 -16.18 18.93 23.59
N SER A 19 -17.45 18.53 23.61
CA SER A 19 -17.94 17.40 22.79
C SER A 19 -18.04 17.70 21.29
N LEU A 20 -18.22 18.97 20.89
CA LEU A 20 -18.34 19.31 19.46
C LEU A 20 -16.98 19.37 18.75
N VAL A 21 -15.93 19.80 19.46
CA VAL A 21 -14.59 19.96 18.87
C VAL A 21 -13.88 18.60 18.70
N ALA A 22 -14.06 17.67 19.64
CA ALA A 22 -13.43 16.34 19.56
C ALA A 22 -13.92 15.48 18.38
N ALA A 23 -15.19 15.64 17.96
CA ALA A 23 -15.76 14.86 16.86
C ALA A 23 -15.24 15.28 15.47
N THR A 24 -14.75 16.50 15.32
CA THR A 24 -14.23 17.00 14.02
C THR A 24 -12.79 16.59 13.74
N LEU A 25 -11.99 16.28 14.77
CA LEU A 25 -10.59 15.86 14.60
C LEU A 25 -10.42 14.42 14.09
N VAL A 26 -11.44 13.56 14.24
CA VAL A 26 -11.36 12.14 13.84
C VAL A 26 -11.77 11.91 12.37
N ALA A 27 -12.56 12.81 11.77
CA ALA A 27 -13.15 12.59 10.44
C ALA A 27 -12.25 12.97 9.25
N GLY A 28 -11.08 13.58 9.49
CA GLY A 28 -10.30 14.28 8.45
C GLY A 28 -9.28 13.46 7.66
N VAL A 29 -9.03 12.18 7.98
CA VAL A 29 -8.03 11.37 7.26
C VAL A 29 -8.70 10.36 6.34
N ALA A 30 -9.34 10.85 5.28
CA ALA A 30 -9.63 10.02 4.11
C ALA A 30 -8.29 9.74 3.42
N ARG A 31 -7.73 8.55 3.65
CA ARG A 31 -6.46 8.11 3.08
C ARG A 31 -6.72 7.71 1.63
N SER A 32 -6.24 8.51 0.67
CA SER A 32 -6.28 8.14 -0.75
C SER A 32 -5.48 6.86 -0.94
N VAL A 33 -6.15 5.79 -1.33
CA VAL A 33 -5.50 4.54 -1.72
C VAL A 33 -5.14 4.69 -3.20
N VAL A 34 -3.88 5.00 -3.49
CA VAL A 34 -3.37 4.88 -4.86
C VAL A 34 -3.44 3.41 -5.22
N SER A 35 -4.17 3.09 -6.29
CA SER A 35 -4.21 1.73 -6.85
C SER A 35 -2.88 1.49 -7.56
N ALA A 36 -2.23 0.36 -7.27
CA ALA A 36 -1.07 -0.07 -8.05
C ALA A 36 -1.54 -0.52 -9.42
N GLU A 37 -0.90 -0.02 -10.47
CA GLU A 37 -1.19 -0.45 -11.85
C GLU A 37 -0.85 -1.94 -12.01
N LYS A 38 -1.66 -2.65 -12.81
CA LYS A 38 -1.47 -4.09 -13.04
C LYS A 38 -0.27 -4.27 -13.96
N VAL A 39 0.71 -5.05 -13.51
CA VAL A 39 1.89 -5.40 -14.29
C VAL A 39 1.59 -6.62 -15.16
N GLU A 40 1.82 -6.49 -16.47
CA GLU A 40 1.67 -7.57 -17.45
C GLU A 40 3.04 -8.09 -17.91
N PHE A 41 3.21 -9.41 -17.89
CA PHE A 41 4.51 -10.00 -18.19
C PHE A 41 4.99 -9.67 -19.62
N GLU A 42 4.11 -9.74 -20.60
CA GLU A 42 4.46 -9.61 -22.01
C GLU A 42 4.92 -8.20 -22.39
N GLU A 43 4.36 -7.18 -21.74
CA GLU A 43 4.59 -5.76 -22.04
C GLU A 43 5.63 -5.15 -21.09
N ASP A 44 5.56 -5.46 -19.79
CA ASP A 44 6.39 -4.80 -18.78
C ASP A 44 7.67 -5.57 -18.46
N ILE A 45 7.61 -6.91 -18.47
CA ILE A 45 8.68 -7.75 -17.91
C ILE A 45 9.54 -8.36 -19.03
N ARG A 46 8.90 -8.97 -20.04
CA ARG A 46 9.59 -9.69 -21.12
C ARG A 46 10.64 -8.85 -21.84
N PRO A 47 10.39 -7.58 -22.23
CA PRO A 47 11.40 -6.78 -22.94
C PRO A 47 12.68 -6.59 -22.12
N ILE A 48 12.55 -6.47 -20.79
CA ILE A 48 13.69 -6.32 -19.88
C ILE A 48 14.50 -7.62 -19.83
N LEU A 49 13.81 -8.76 -19.71
CA LEU A 49 14.44 -10.07 -19.66
C LEU A 49 15.09 -10.44 -21.00
N GLU A 50 14.45 -10.15 -22.12
CA GLU A 50 15.00 -10.38 -23.46
C GLU A 50 16.30 -9.60 -23.68
N ALA A 51 16.31 -8.31 -23.29
CA ALA A 51 17.48 -7.45 -23.47
C ALA A 51 18.68 -7.87 -22.61
N ASN A 52 18.46 -8.41 -21.41
CA ASN A 52 19.51 -8.56 -20.42
C ASN A 52 19.81 -10.02 -20.00
N CYS A 53 18.84 -10.92 -20.09
CA CYS A 53 18.89 -12.21 -19.40
C CYS A 53 18.74 -13.41 -20.34
N VAL A 54 17.79 -13.35 -21.29
CA VAL A 54 17.40 -14.48 -22.15
C VAL A 54 18.56 -14.99 -23.00
N LYS A 55 19.53 -14.14 -23.37
CA LYS A 55 20.75 -14.57 -24.08
C LYS A 55 21.52 -15.70 -23.37
N CYS A 56 21.46 -15.74 -22.03
CA CYS A 56 22.13 -16.77 -21.22
C CYS A 56 21.18 -17.70 -20.47
N HIS A 57 19.91 -17.31 -20.34
CA HIS A 57 18.86 -17.98 -19.56
C HIS A 57 17.55 -18.10 -20.37
N GLY A 58 17.67 -18.43 -21.66
CA GLY A 58 16.57 -18.61 -22.61
C GLY A 58 16.52 -20.05 -23.13
N GLU A 59 15.68 -20.29 -24.13
CA GLU A 59 15.54 -21.63 -24.72
C GLU A 59 16.87 -22.22 -25.20
N GLU A 60 17.63 -21.43 -25.96
CA GLU A 60 18.88 -21.86 -26.59
C GLU A 60 20.00 -22.12 -25.57
N LYS A 61 19.99 -21.39 -24.45
CA LYS A 61 21.03 -21.47 -23.43
C LYS A 61 20.45 -21.24 -22.05
N GLN A 62 20.60 -22.23 -21.17
CA GLN A 62 20.09 -22.22 -19.79
C GLN A 62 21.24 -22.36 -18.80
N LYS A 63 22.06 -21.30 -18.68
CA LYS A 63 23.19 -21.31 -17.73
C LYS A 63 22.66 -21.50 -16.30
N GLY A 64 23.28 -22.38 -15.52
CA GLY A 64 22.83 -22.67 -14.16
C GLY A 64 21.42 -23.27 -14.07
N LYS A 65 20.95 -23.92 -15.16
CA LYS A 65 19.61 -24.51 -15.31
C LYS A 65 18.44 -23.54 -15.07
N LEU A 66 18.69 -22.24 -15.22
CA LEU A 66 17.67 -21.20 -15.11
C LEU A 66 17.16 -20.78 -16.49
N ARG A 67 15.84 -20.64 -16.61
CA ARG A 67 15.12 -20.21 -17.83
C ARG A 67 14.12 -19.10 -17.50
N LEU A 68 14.21 -17.96 -18.19
CA LEU A 68 13.50 -16.70 -17.87
C LEU A 68 12.67 -16.13 -19.03
N ASP A 69 12.58 -16.82 -20.16
CA ASP A 69 11.87 -16.38 -21.37
C ASP A 69 10.34 -16.57 -21.29
N ALA A 70 9.84 -17.29 -20.28
CA ALA A 70 8.40 -17.46 -20.07
C ALA A 70 8.01 -17.52 -18.58
N PRO A 71 6.80 -17.06 -18.21
CA PRO A 71 6.36 -17.00 -16.81
C PRO A 71 6.38 -18.36 -16.10
N ALA A 72 6.08 -19.42 -16.83
CA ALA A 72 6.04 -20.78 -16.29
C ALA A 72 7.41 -21.27 -15.79
N HIS A 73 8.50 -20.73 -16.35
CA HIS A 73 9.86 -21.15 -16.01
C HIS A 73 10.44 -20.37 -14.84
N LEU A 74 9.97 -19.14 -14.58
CA LEU A 74 10.40 -18.30 -13.47
C LEU A 74 10.29 -19.00 -12.10
N ARG A 75 9.21 -19.75 -11.88
CA ARG A 75 8.96 -20.46 -10.62
C ARG A 75 9.83 -21.69 -10.39
N LYS A 76 10.45 -22.22 -11.46
CA LYS A 76 11.27 -23.42 -11.35
C LYS A 76 12.62 -23.13 -10.69
N GLY A 77 13.09 -21.88 -10.78
CA GLY A 77 14.41 -21.47 -10.27
C GLY A 77 15.56 -22.13 -11.04
N GLY A 78 16.79 -21.79 -10.64
CA GLY A 78 18.03 -22.40 -11.15
C GLY A 78 18.67 -23.38 -10.16
N ASP A 79 19.88 -23.84 -10.47
CA ASP A 79 20.65 -24.75 -9.62
C ASP A 79 21.01 -24.18 -8.24
N SER A 80 20.96 -22.85 -8.07
CA SER A 80 21.27 -22.15 -6.82
C SER A 80 20.10 -22.08 -5.83
N GLY A 81 18.88 -22.44 -6.26
CA GLY A 81 17.74 -22.65 -5.38
C GLY A 81 17.11 -21.39 -4.77
N GLU A 82 17.37 -20.21 -5.32
CA GLU A 82 16.67 -18.97 -4.96
C GLU A 82 15.42 -18.71 -5.80
#